data_AF-A0A1V9A669-F1
#
_entry.id   AF-A0A1V9A669-F1
#
_cell.length_a   1.000
_cell.length_b   1.000
_cell.length_c   1.000
_cell.angle_alpha   90.00
_cell.angle_beta   90.00
_cell.angle_gamma   90.00
#
_symmetry.space_group_name_H-M   'P 1'
#
loop_
_entity.id
_entity.type
_entity.pdbx_description
1 polymer ?
#
loop_
_entity_poly.entity_id
_entity_poly.type
_entity_poly.pdbx_seq_one_letter_code
_entity_poly.pdbx_strand_id
1 'polypeptide(L)'
;MTGYTVNIETVMQLAQSNYTIAEKYAEVTKKLTRTDDARDHLTDQYGSATEADNEIMSLLDEFEGYLKTTTARYYLTGEQLETAAGRYVEQEQSQLGQYREWRESFDRAGVGDYDLNWDPDEVAGDTERPEDATGTQPGEFGTEEDPAERDEQGREYLEDLEDSTEQERDR
;
A
#
# COMPACT_ATOMS: atom_id res chain seq x y z
N MET A 1 -20.29 -0.03 -32.39
CA MET A 1 -19.28 0.15 -31.32
C MET A 1 -18.98 -1.22 -30.78
N THR A 2 -17.76 -1.71 -30.98
CA THR A 2 -17.26 -2.89 -30.28
C THR A 2 -17.18 -2.52 -28.80
N GLY A 3 -18.09 -3.06 -28.00
CA GLY A 3 -18.11 -2.82 -26.56
C GLY A 3 -16.80 -3.31 -25.94
N TYR A 4 -16.26 -2.57 -24.98
CA TYR A 4 -15.17 -3.04 -24.15
C TYR A 4 -15.74 -4.09 -23.19
N THR A 5 -15.26 -5.33 -23.27
CA THR A 5 -15.56 -6.38 -22.30
C THR A 5 -14.47 -6.36 -21.23
N VAL A 6 -14.86 -6.20 -19.97
CA VAL A 6 -13.95 -6.26 -18.82
C VAL A 6 -13.75 -7.72 -18.44
N ASN A 7 -12.50 -8.14 -18.23
CA ASN A 7 -12.18 -9.45 -17.69
C ASN A 7 -12.34 -9.41 -16.16
N ILE A 8 -13.40 -10.04 -15.64
CA ILE A 8 -13.71 -10.06 -14.21
C ILE A 8 -12.62 -10.75 -13.39
N GLU A 9 -11.97 -11.77 -13.94
CA GLU A 9 -10.86 -12.43 -13.26
C GLU A 9 -9.73 -11.44 -12.96
N THR A 10 -9.37 -10.59 -13.92
CA THR A 10 -8.34 -9.56 -13.73
C THR A 10 -8.75 -8.54 -12.67
N VAL A 11 -10.03 -8.13 -12.65
CA VAL A 11 -10.54 -7.17 -11.65
C VAL A 11 -10.51 -7.78 -10.25
N MET A 12 -10.95 -9.04 -10.09
CA MET A 12 -10.95 -9.73 -8.80
C MET A 12 -9.52 -10.03 -8.31
N GLN A 13 -8.59 -10.39 -9.18
CA GLN A 13 -7.17 -10.56 -8.83
C GLN A 13 -6.54 -9.25 -8.35
N LEU A 14 -6.88 -8.11 -8.99
CA LEU A 14 -6.46 -6.80 -8.53
C LEU A 14 -7.05 -6.47 -7.16
N ALA A 15 -8.35 -6.75 -6.94
CA ALA A 15 -8.97 -6.55 -5.63
C ALA A 15 -8.26 -7.37 -4.54
N GLN A 16 -8.01 -8.66 -4.79
CA GLN A 16 -7.28 -9.54 -3.87
C GLN A 16 -5.87 -9.00 -3.55
N SER A 17 -5.16 -8.54 -4.57
CA SER A 17 -3.81 -7.98 -4.40
C SER A 17 -3.82 -6.75 -3.51
N ASN A 18 -4.80 -5.86 -3.72
CA ASN A 18 -4.98 -4.65 -2.91
C ASN A 18 -5.26 -5.01 -1.43
N TYR A 19 -6.18 -5.93 -1.15
CA TYR A 19 -6.41 -6.39 0.23
C TYR A 19 -5.18 -7.04 0.87
N THR A 20 -4.45 -7.85 0.10
CA THR A 20 -3.22 -8.49 0.59
C THR A 20 -2.17 -7.44 0.96
N ILE A 21 -2.01 -6.40 0.14
CA ILE A 21 -1.09 -5.30 0.42
C ILE A 21 -1.55 -4.53 1.66
N ALA A 22 -2.85 -4.21 1.77
CA ALA A 22 -3.42 -3.56 2.95
C ALA A 22 -3.13 -4.35 4.24
N GLU A 23 -3.37 -5.67 4.22
CA GLU A 23 -3.06 -6.54 5.35
C GLU A 23 -1.57 -6.50 5.73
N LYS A 24 -0.68 -6.54 4.74
CA LYS A 24 0.78 -6.46 4.98
C LYS A 24 1.19 -5.14 5.61
N TYR A 25 0.63 -4.02 5.16
CA TYR A 25 0.88 -2.72 5.80
C TYR A 25 0.31 -2.68 7.22
N ALA A 26 -0.89 -3.19 7.43
CA ALA A 26 -1.51 -3.25 8.75
C ALA A 26 -0.72 -4.13 9.74
N GLU A 27 -0.11 -5.23 9.28
CA GLU A 27 0.82 -6.04 10.09
C GLU A 27 2.06 -5.25 10.52
N VAL A 28 2.57 -4.36 9.67
CA VAL A 28 3.70 -3.47 10.00
C VAL A 28 3.25 -2.41 11.01
N THR A 29 2.09 -1.79 10.83
CA THR A 29 1.52 -0.83 11.80
C THR A 29 1.40 -1.45 13.19
N LYS A 30 0.92 -2.70 13.30
CA LYS A 30 0.85 -3.44 14.58
C LYS A 30 2.22 -3.59 15.28
N LYS A 31 3.32 -3.61 14.54
CA LYS A 31 4.68 -3.66 15.12
C LYS A 31 5.10 -2.30 15.67
N LEU A 32 4.68 -1.20 15.06
CA LEU A 32 4.91 0.15 15.58
C LEU A 32 4.09 0.42 16.86
N THR A 33 2.87 -0.08 16.96
CA THR A 33 2.10 0.05 18.22
C THR A 33 2.82 -0.63 19.40
N ARG A 34 3.64 -1.66 19.17
CA ARG A 34 4.50 -2.24 20.23
C ARG A 34 5.68 -1.34 20.61
N THR A 35 6.08 -0.42 19.73
CA THR A 35 7.09 0.59 20.05
C THR A 35 6.52 1.74 20.88
N ASP A 36 5.20 1.97 20.85
CA ASP A 36 4.55 2.92 21.76
C ASP A 36 4.69 2.50 23.23
N ASP A 37 4.62 1.19 23.52
CA ASP A 37 4.86 0.68 24.88
C ASP A 37 6.26 1.05 25.40
N ALA A 38 7.22 1.31 24.50
CA ALA A 38 8.57 1.75 24.83
C ALA A 38 8.73 3.28 24.85
N ARG A 39 7.70 4.08 24.52
CA ARG A 39 7.77 5.55 24.56
C ARG A 39 8.08 6.07 25.96
N ASP A 40 7.53 5.43 26.98
CA ASP A 40 7.79 5.80 28.38
C ASP A 40 9.28 5.65 28.74
N HIS A 41 10.02 4.79 28.03
CA HIS A 41 11.46 4.58 28.23
C HIS A 41 12.32 5.68 27.59
N LEU A 42 11.75 6.52 26.73
CA LEU A 42 12.39 7.73 26.20
C LEU A 42 12.27 8.91 27.18
N THR A 43 11.51 8.76 28.26
CA THR A 43 11.41 9.78 29.31
C THR A 43 12.40 9.49 30.43
N ASP A 44 12.93 10.55 31.05
CA ASP A 44 13.78 10.39 32.23
C ASP A 44 12.98 9.90 33.46
N GLN A 45 13.67 9.65 34.58
CA GLN A 45 13.05 9.18 35.82
C GLN A 45 11.98 10.14 36.41
N TYR A 46 11.88 11.37 35.90
CA TYR A 46 10.89 12.37 36.28
C TYR A 46 9.81 12.58 35.21
N GLY A 47 9.82 11.78 34.13
CA GLY A 47 8.90 11.87 33.01
C GLY A 47 9.23 12.99 32.02
N SER A 48 10.45 13.55 32.06
CA SER A 48 10.89 14.60 31.13
C SER A 48 11.55 13.97 29.90
N ALA A 49 11.02 14.26 28.72
CA ALA A 49 11.61 13.92 27.44
C ALA A 49 12.60 15.01 27.00
N THR A 50 13.73 14.64 26.39
CA THR A 50 14.61 15.61 25.72
C THR A 50 13.99 16.09 24.41
N GLU A 51 14.56 17.13 23.80
CA GLU A 51 14.13 17.60 22.47
C GLU A 51 14.23 16.48 21.42
N ALA A 52 15.33 15.70 21.46
CA ALA A 52 15.53 14.56 20.57
C ALA A 52 14.49 13.45 20.79
N ASP A 53 14.09 13.18 22.04
CA ASP A 53 13.05 12.19 22.35
C ASP A 53 11.69 12.61 21.76
N ASN A 54 11.35 13.90 21.86
CA ASN A 54 10.13 14.44 21.27
C ASN A 54 10.15 14.37 19.72
N GLU A 55 11.30 14.64 19.09
CA GLU A 55 11.45 14.49 17.63
C GLU A 55 11.25 13.03 17.19
N ILE A 56 11.82 12.07 17.93
CA ILE A 56 11.62 10.63 17.66
C ILE A 56 10.14 10.25 17.81
N MET A 57 9.48 10.72 18.86
CA MET A 57 8.05 10.47 19.06
C MET A 57 7.21 11.04 17.90
N SER A 58 7.50 12.26 17.46
CA SER A 58 6.80 12.89 16.32
C SER A 58 7.01 12.13 15.02
N LEU A 59 8.23 11.65 14.75
CA LEU A 59 8.52 10.86 13.55
C LEU A 59 7.78 9.52 13.57
N LEU A 60 7.66 8.89 14.73
CA LEU A 60 6.87 7.66 14.89
C LEU A 60 5.38 7.90 14.63
N ASP A 61 4.81 9.00 15.15
CA ASP A 61 3.41 9.36 14.88
C ASP A 61 3.16 9.62 13.40
N GLU A 62 4.04 10.38 12.74
CA GLU A 62 3.92 10.68 11.31
C GLU A 62 4.03 9.41 10.46
N PHE A 63 4.98 8.53 10.80
CA PHE A 63 5.14 7.26 10.10
C PHE A 63 3.97 6.31 10.33
N GLU A 64 3.42 6.24 11.54
CA GLU A 64 2.20 5.48 11.82
C GLU A 64 1.01 6.01 11.00
N GLY A 65 0.84 7.33 10.96
CA GLY A 65 -0.18 8.00 10.15
C GLY A 65 -0.07 7.63 8.67
N TYR A 66 1.14 7.73 8.11
CA TYR A 66 1.41 7.31 6.72
C TYR A 66 0.98 5.87 6.46
N LEU A 67 1.38 4.92 7.33
CA LEU A 67 1.03 3.51 7.14
C LEU A 67 -0.48 3.26 7.25
N LYS A 68 -1.18 3.95 8.15
CA LYS A 68 -2.64 3.85 8.25
C LYS A 68 -3.31 4.37 6.97
N THR A 69 -2.95 5.56 6.49
CA THR A 69 -3.49 6.10 5.23
C THR A 69 -3.19 5.20 4.04
N THR A 70 -1.97 4.67 3.92
CA THR A 70 -1.63 3.73 2.83
C THR A 70 -2.46 2.45 2.91
N THR A 71 -2.58 1.86 4.10
CA THR A 71 -3.43 0.68 4.34
C THR A 71 -4.87 0.96 3.93
N ALA A 72 -5.41 2.11 4.32
CA ALA A 72 -6.78 2.53 4.06
C ALA A 72 -7.07 2.55 2.56
N ARG A 73 -6.19 3.20 1.79
CA ARG A 73 -6.36 3.33 0.34
C ARG A 73 -6.31 2.00 -0.39
N TYR A 74 -5.40 1.11 -0.01
CA TYR A 74 -5.35 -0.23 -0.60
C TYR A 74 -6.63 -1.00 -0.28
N TYR A 75 -7.11 -0.93 0.97
CA TYR A 75 -8.36 -1.57 1.37
C TYR A 75 -9.56 -1.04 0.57
N LEU A 76 -9.75 0.27 0.52
CA LEU A 76 -10.84 0.91 -0.24
C LEU A 76 -10.76 0.63 -1.74
N THR A 77 -9.56 0.59 -2.31
CA THR A 77 -9.37 0.24 -3.71
C THR A 77 -9.81 -1.20 -3.97
N GLY A 78 -9.51 -2.12 -3.05
CA GLY A 78 -10.02 -3.50 -3.09
C GLY A 78 -11.56 -3.54 -3.13
N GLU A 79 -12.20 -2.84 -2.20
CA GLU A 79 -13.66 -2.79 -2.08
C GLU A 79 -14.35 -2.17 -3.31
N GLN A 80 -13.77 -1.09 -3.85
CA GLN A 80 -14.25 -0.43 -5.05
C GLN A 80 -14.15 -1.34 -6.27
N LEU A 81 -13.08 -2.11 -6.40
CA LEU A 81 -12.89 -3.09 -7.48
C LEU A 81 -13.90 -4.23 -7.38
N GLU A 82 -14.16 -4.76 -6.18
CA GLU A 82 -15.20 -5.78 -5.97
C GLU A 82 -16.61 -5.26 -6.30
N THR A 83 -16.91 -4.03 -5.87
CA THR A 83 -18.18 -3.37 -6.15
C THR A 83 -18.35 -3.16 -7.65
N ALA A 84 -17.29 -2.72 -8.35
CA ALA A 84 -17.29 -2.55 -9.78
C ALA A 84 -17.48 -3.89 -10.50
N ALA A 85 -16.78 -4.95 -10.09
CA ALA A 85 -16.92 -6.29 -10.64
C ALA A 85 -18.37 -6.81 -10.50
N GLY A 86 -19.00 -6.59 -9.34
CA GLY A 86 -20.41 -6.91 -9.11
C GLY A 86 -21.34 -6.21 -10.10
N ARG A 87 -21.18 -4.89 -10.27
CA ARG A 87 -21.96 -4.10 -11.26
C ARG A 87 -21.74 -4.59 -12.70
N TYR A 88 -20.51 -4.96 -13.05
CA TYR A 88 -20.20 -5.48 -14.38
C TYR A 88 -20.90 -6.82 -14.67
N VAL A 89 -20.91 -7.76 -13.72
CA VAL A 89 -21.58 -9.06 -13.93
C VAL A 89 -23.10 -9.00 -13.86
N GLU A 90 -23.67 -8.02 -13.17
CA GLU A 90 -25.10 -7.71 -13.25
C GLU A 90 -25.51 -7.29 -14.67
N GLN A 91 -24.65 -6.52 -15.34
CA GLN A 91 -24.85 -6.08 -16.72
C GLN A 91 -24.49 -7.16 -17.75
N GLU A 92 -23.46 -7.96 -17.49
CA GLU A 92 -22.93 -9.01 -18.38
C GLU A 92 -22.90 -10.37 -17.66
N GLN A 93 -24.03 -11.08 -17.66
CA GLN A 93 -24.21 -12.33 -16.91
C GLN A 93 -23.31 -13.50 -17.36
N SER A 94 -22.60 -13.37 -18.48
CA SER A 94 -21.66 -14.40 -18.98
C SER A 94 -20.56 -14.73 -17.97
N GLN A 95 -20.18 -13.78 -17.11
CA GLN A 95 -19.08 -13.90 -16.15
C GLN A 95 -19.56 -14.10 -14.69
N LEU A 96 -20.87 -14.23 -14.47
CA LEU A 96 -21.47 -14.32 -13.13
C LEU A 96 -20.98 -15.55 -12.33
N GLY A 97 -20.74 -16.68 -13.00
CA GLY A 97 -20.22 -17.88 -12.37
C GLY A 97 -18.82 -17.67 -11.77
N GLN A 98 -17.91 -17.12 -12.57
CA GLN A 98 -16.54 -16.81 -12.13
C GLN A 98 -16.52 -15.79 -10.99
N TYR A 99 -17.35 -14.74 -11.07
CA TYR A 99 -17.49 -13.78 -9.98
C TYR A 99 -17.92 -14.43 -8.66
N ARG A 100 -18.89 -15.35 -8.70
CA ARG A 100 -19.34 -16.09 -7.51
C ARG A 100 -18.24 -16.98 -6.93
N GLU A 101 -17.50 -17.67 -7.77
CA GLU A 101 -16.36 -18.49 -7.33
C GLU A 101 -15.30 -17.64 -6.62
N TRP A 102 -15.00 -16.46 -7.15
CA TRP A 102 -14.09 -15.51 -6.50
C TRP A 102 -14.63 -14.99 -5.17
N ARG A 103 -15.90 -14.59 -5.10
CA ARG A 103 -16.53 -14.16 -3.84
C ARG A 103 -16.52 -15.25 -2.78
N GLU A 104 -16.87 -16.48 -3.14
CA GLU A 104 -16.78 -17.62 -2.22
C GLU A 104 -15.34 -17.89 -1.78
N SER A 105 -14.35 -17.68 -2.66
CA SER A 105 -12.93 -17.79 -2.31
C SER A 105 -12.50 -16.70 -1.34
N PHE A 106 -12.97 -15.46 -1.51
CA PHE A 106 -12.68 -14.34 -0.60
C PHE A 106 -13.25 -14.63 0.78
N ASP A 107 -14.54 -14.98 0.84
CA ASP A 107 -15.22 -15.31 2.10
C ASP A 107 -14.53 -16.47 2.83
N ARG A 108 -14.07 -17.51 2.10
CA ARG A 108 -13.36 -18.65 2.70
C ARG A 108 -11.96 -18.31 3.20
N ALA A 109 -11.26 -17.42 2.49
CA ALA A 109 -9.90 -17.03 2.83
C ALA A 109 -9.83 -15.83 3.79
N GLY A 110 -10.97 -15.19 4.11
CA GLY A 110 -11.01 -13.97 4.92
C GLY A 110 -10.42 -12.75 4.20
N VAL A 111 -10.40 -12.75 2.86
CA VAL A 111 -9.90 -11.62 2.08
C VAL A 111 -10.84 -10.42 2.26
N GLY A 112 -10.30 -9.29 2.69
CA GLY A 112 -11.08 -8.10 3.02
C GLY A 112 -11.73 -8.14 4.41
N ASP A 113 -11.61 -9.22 5.19
CA ASP A 113 -12.18 -9.33 6.56
C ASP A 113 -11.18 -8.86 7.64
N TYR A 114 -10.32 -7.91 7.29
CA TYR A 114 -9.27 -7.44 8.20
C TYR A 114 -9.76 -6.28 9.05
N ASP A 115 -9.84 -6.50 10.36
CA ASP A 115 -10.19 -5.44 11.32
C ASP A 115 -9.05 -4.42 11.45
N LEU A 116 -9.26 -3.25 10.85
CA LEU A 116 -8.33 -2.12 10.90
C LEU A 116 -8.38 -1.40 12.26
N ASN A 117 -9.42 -1.56 13.08
CA ASN A 117 -9.71 -0.79 14.30
C ASN A 117 -9.92 0.73 14.08
N TRP A 118 -9.93 1.20 12.84
CA TRP A 118 -10.19 2.58 12.43
C TRP A 118 -10.95 2.57 11.10
N ASP A 119 -11.68 3.65 10.82
CA ASP A 119 -12.50 3.77 9.61
C ASP A 119 -11.60 4.10 8.40
N PRO A 120 -11.50 3.21 7.39
CA PRO A 120 -10.67 3.47 6.24
C PRO A 120 -11.14 4.64 5.38
N ASP A 121 -12.43 4.96 5.35
CA ASP A 121 -12.94 6.12 4.61
C ASP A 121 -12.48 7.44 5.26
N GLU A 122 -12.42 7.50 6.59
CA GLU A 122 -11.94 8.67 7.33
C GLU A 122 -10.43 8.87 7.12
N VAL A 123 -9.64 7.80 7.24
CA VAL A 123 -8.17 7.88 7.27
C VAL A 123 -7.54 7.97 5.87
N ALA A 124 -8.25 7.50 4.83
CA ALA A 124 -7.84 7.74 3.45
C ALA A 124 -8.03 9.22 3.03
N GLY A 125 -8.92 9.94 3.73
CA GLY A 125 -9.34 11.32 3.45
C GLY A 125 -8.23 12.37 3.52
N ASP A 126 -7.19 12.14 4.34
CA ASP A 126 -6.08 13.09 4.57
C ASP A 126 -5.25 13.46 3.33
N THR A 127 -5.54 12.81 2.22
CA THR A 127 -4.84 12.97 0.95
C THR A 127 -5.81 13.05 -0.23
N GLU A 128 -7.08 13.29 0.06
CA GLU A 128 -8.03 13.70 -0.95
C GLU A 128 -7.42 14.79 -1.80
N ARG A 129 -7.55 14.59 -3.11
CA ARG A 129 -7.04 15.53 -4.09
C ARG A 129 -7.73 16.87 -3.84
N PRO A 130 -6.99 17.94 -3.47
CA PRO A 130 -7.58 19.24 -3.22
C PRO A 130 -8.50 19.66 -4.38
N GLU A 131 -9.60 20.35 -4.09
CA GLU A 131 -10.56 20.76 -5.13
C GLU A 131 -9.90 21.63 -6.23
N ASP A 132 -8.82 22.31 -5.89
CA ASP A 132 -7.99 23.15 -6.76
C ASP A 132 -6.83 22.41 -7.43
N ALA A 133 -6.63 21.12 -7.14
CA ALA A 133 -5.60 20.32 -7.80
C ALA A 133 -5.91 20.21 -9.29
N THR A 134 -5.06 20.83 -10.11
CA THR A 134 -5.13 20.73 -11.56
C THR A 134 -4.63 19.36 -12.02
N GLY A 135 -5.12 18.85 -13.16
CA GLY A 135 -4.63 17.58 -13.75
C GLY A 135 -3.16 17.64 -14.20
N THR A 136 -2.54 18.80 -14.05
CA THR A 136 -1.17 19.11 -14.40
C THR A 136 -0.29 18.76 -13.20
N GLN A 137 0.54 17.74 -13.31
CA GLN A 137 1.63 17.55 -12.36
C GLN A 137 2.59 18.75 -12.49
N PRO A 138 3.06 19.35 -11.37
CA PRO A 138 4.12 20.35 -11.43
C PRO A 138 5.33 19.71 -12.11
N GLY A 139 5.80 20.28 -13.22
CA GLY A 139 6.86 19.71 -14.07
C GLY A 139 8.25 19.62 -13.42
N GLU A 140 8.36 19.85 -12.12
CA GLU A 140 9.62 19.87 -11.35
C GLU A 140 9.81 18.64 -10.45
N PHE A 141 8.85 17.72 -10.35
CA PHE A 141 9.06 16.41 -9.74
C PHE A 141 8.81 15.31 -10.78
N GLY A 142 9.90 14.66 -11.23
CA GLY A 142 9.84 13.45 -12.06
C GLY A 142 10.05 13.63 -13.57
N THR A 143 10.73 14.71 -14.01
CA THR A 143 11.22 14.82 -15.39
C THR A 143 12.69 14.40 -15.56
N GLU A 144 13.35 13.97 -14.49
CA GLU A 144 14.66 13.32 -14.58
C GLU A 144 14.46 11.82 -14.84
N GLU A 145 14.48 11.49 -16.14
CA GLU A 145 14.66 10.17 -16.75
C GLU A 145 13.59 9.11 -16.40
N ASP A 146 13.06 8.48 -17.45
CA ASP A 146 12.10 7.37 -17.33
C ASP A 146 12.68 6.31 -16.38
N PRO A 147 11.99 5.90 -15.30
CA PRO A 147 12.47 4.85 -14.41
C PRO A 147 12.73 3.52 -15.14
N ALA A 148 12.21 3.33 -16.36
CA ALA A 148 12.57 2.22 -17.24
C ALA A 148 13.99 2.32 -17.83
N GLU A 149 14.58 3.51 -17.96
CA GLU A 149 15.97 3.72 -18.42
C GLU A 149 17.00 3.45 -17.31
N ARG A 150 16.61 3.54 -16.03
CA ARG A 150 17.46 3.15 -14.89
C ARG A 150 17.71 1.64 -14.76
N ASP A 151 16.93 0.82 -15.45
CA ASP A 151 17.02 -0.63 -15.36
C ASP A 151 18.32 -1.18 -15.99
N GLU A 152 18.94 -0.42 -16.92
CA GLU A 152 20.26 -0.78 -17.49
C GLU A 152 21.43 -0.39 -16.58
N GLN A 153 21.42 0.82 -16.00
CA GLN A 153 22.46 1.24 -15.04
C GLN A 153 22.37 0.49 -13.70
N GLY A 154 21.16 0.14 -13.27
CA GLY A 154 20.95 -0.68 -12.08
C GLY A 154 21.49 -2.11 -12.24
N ARG A 155 21.42 -2.66 -13.47
CA ARG A 155 22.05 -3.95 -13.79
C ARG A 155 23.57 -3.87 -13.84
N GLU A 156 24.12 -2.83 -14.45
CA GLU A 156 25.58 -2.59 -14.47
C GLU A 156 26.15 -2.46 -13.05
N TYR A 157 25.47 -1.72 -12.16
CA TYR A 157 25.87 -1.60 -10.75
C TYR A 157 25.80 -2.93 -9.98
N LEU A 158 24.81 -3.78 -10.27
CA LEU A 158 24.68 -5.09 -9.63
C LEU A 158 25.70 -6.10 -10.16
N GLU A 159 26.02 -6.06 -11.45
CA GLU A 159 27.07 -6.88 -12.08
C GLU A 159 28.46 -6.50 -11.54
N ASP A 160 28.77 -5.20 -11.41
CA ASP A 160 30.02 -4.74 -10.79
C ASP A 160 30.13 -5.13 -9.31
N LEU A 161 29.00 -5.16 -8.58
CA LEU A 161 28.97 -5.61 -7.20
C LEU A 161 29.24 -7.12 -7.10
N GLU A 162 28.64 -7.94 -7.95
CA GLU A 162 28.87 -9.39 -7.98
C GLU A 162 30.34 -9.70 -8.32
N ASP A 163 30.92 -9.07 -9.35
CA ASP A 163 32.32 -9.25 -9.75
C ASP A 163 33.32 -8.82 -8.66
N SER A 164 33.00 -7.75 -7.93
CA SER A 164 33.84 -7.30 -6.81
C SER A 164 33.81 -8.28 -5.63
N THR A 165 32.67 -8.92 -5.37
CA THR A 165 32.51 -9.90 -4.29
C THR A 165 33.10 -11.28 -4.61
N GLU A 166 33.18 -11.66 -5.89
CA GLU A 166 33.89 -12.89 -6.29
C GLU A 166 35.41 -12.75 -6.18
N GLN A 167 35.99 -11.59 -6.54
CA GLN A 167 37.44 -11.34 -6.38
C GLN A 167 37.92 -11.33 -4.92
N GLU A 168 37.05 -11.01 -3.97
CA GLU A 168 37.37 -11.09 -2.54
C GLU A 168 37.27 -12.52 -1.97
N ARG A 169 36.56 -13.43 -2.64
CA ARG A 169 36.44 -14.85 -2.21
C ARG A 169 37.60 -15.72 -2.69
N ASP A 170 38.30 -15.30 -3.74
CA ASP A 170 39.44 -16.02 -4.33
C ASP A 170 40.81 -15.53 -3.83
N ARG A 171 40.86 -14.71 -2.78
CA ARG A 171 42.08 -14.36 -2.02
C ARG A 171 42.16 -15.09 -0.68
#